data_AF-A0A3M6T8Y7-F1
#
_entry.id   AF-A0A3M6T8Y7-F1
#
_cell.length_a   1.000
_cell.length_b   1.000
_cell.length_c   1.000
_cell.angle_alpha   90.00
_cell.angle_beta   90.00
_cell.angle_gamma   90.00
#
_symmetry.space_group_name_H-M   'P 1'
#
loop_
_entity.id
_entity.type
_entity.pdbx_description
1 polymer ?
#
loop_
_entity_poly.entity_id
_entity_poly.type
_entity_poly.pdbx_seq_one_letter_code
_entity_poly.pdbx_strand_id
1 'polypeptide(L)'
;MDRFSLSLKGYHELTKVEKALPRTHLMERCARTLGVELLLKLLLDKEVGNFVKNNADGTIKVKVKISGDETRISHSSNLLVCSFALVEDGKRCLSSAGNHTIAIVMGKEEYATLKESLVKVIKDVNNLIEKGYILVDGRQIKQQFYLGGDYKFLLLAMGMKGVTSNNSCIWCKIHRNER
;
A
#
# COMPACT_ATOMS: atom_id res chain seq x y z
N MET A 1 6.54 -16.27 -1.80
CA MET A 1 6.23 -16.48 -3.22
C MET A 1 4.92 -17.25 -3.29
N ASP A 2 3.86 -16.63 -3.77
CA ASP A 2 2.58 -17.31 -4.00
C ASP A 2 2.79 -18.41 -5.05
N ARG A 3 2.54 -19.64 -4.63
CA ARG A 3 2.85 -20.90 -5.35
C ARG A 3 2.10 -21.07 -6.70
N PHE A 4 1.33 -20.08 -7.13
CA PHE A 4 0.39 -20.18 -8.26
C PHE A 4 0.38 -18.96 -9.20
N SER A 5 1.50 -18.23 -9.33
CA SER A 5 1.58 -17.13 -10.30
C SER A 5 2.02 -17.64 -11.69
N LEU A 6 1.17 -17.43 -12.71
CA LEU A 6 1.46 -17.74 -14.12
C LEU A 6 2.14 -16.54 -14.80
N SER A 7 3.25 -16.78 -15.50
CA SER A 7 3.88 -15.74 -16.33
C SER A 7 2.99 -15.36 -17.51
N LEU A 8 3.14 -14.15 -18.06
CA LEU A 8 2.43 -13.74 -19.30
C LEU A 8 2.66 -14.74 -20.44
N LYS A 9 3.87 -15.30 -20.53
CA LYS A 9 4.20 -16.37 -21.48
C LYS A 9 3.43 -17.65 -21.17
N GLY A 10 3.41 -18.09 -19.90
CA GLY A 10 2.61 -19.25 -19.48
C GLY A 10 1.12 -19.08 -19.72
N TYR A 11 0.58 -17.89 -19.42
CA TYR A 11 -0.80 -17.52 -19.70
C TYR A 11 -1.08 -17.50 -21.22
N HIS A 12 -0.15 -16.97 -22.03
CA HIS A 12 -0.26 -17.01 -23.48
C HIS A 12 -0.36 -18.44 -24.01
N GLU A 13 0.51 -19.34 -23.54
CA GLU A 13 0.44 -20.76 -23.91
C GLU A 13 -0.89 -21.41 -23.46
N LEU A 14 -1.38 -21.08 -22.26
CA LEU A 14 -2.70 -21.55 -21.78
C LEU A 14 -3.84 -21.07 -22.69
N THR A 15 -3.82 -19.81 -23.12
CA THR A 15 -4.87 -19.27 -24.02
C THR A 15 -4.88 -19.90 -25.41
N LYS A 16 -3.80 -20.58 -25.81
CA LYS A 16 -3.78 -21.37 -27.06
C LYS A 16 -4.53 -22.69 -26.91
N VAL A 17 -4.60 -23.23 -25.70
CA VAL A 17 -5.28 -24.50 -25.38
C VAL A 17 -6.72 -24.26 -24.94
N GLU A 18 -6.94 -23.32 -24.02
CA GLU A 18 -8.26 -22.96 -23.51
C GLU A 18 -8.76 -21.67 -24.18
N LYS A 19 -9.68 -21.82 -25.13
CA LYS A 19 -10.22 -20.70 -25.93
C LYS A 19 -11.16 -19.80 -25.12
N ALA A 20 -11.66 -20.24 -23.97
CA ALA A 20 -12.49 -19.43 -23.09
C ALA A 20 -11.69 -18.35 -22.34
N LEU A 21 -10.36 -18.44 -22.28
CA LEU A 21 -9.52 -17.47 -21.58
C LEU A 21 -9.39 -16.14 -22.35
N PRO A 22 -9.45 -14.99 -21.66
CA PRO A 22 -9.18 -13.69 -22.28
C PRO A 22 -7.80 -13.65 -22.96
N ARG A 23 -7.73 -13.11 -24.18
CA ARG A 23 -6.47 -13.01 -24.92
C ARG A 23 -5.41 -12.20 -24.16
N THR A 24 -4.15 -12.61 -24.27
CA THR A 24 -3.01 -12.04 -23.53
C THR A 24 -2.89 -10.52 -23.64
N HIS A 25 -3.14 -9.94 -24.81
CA HIS A 25 -3.07 -8.49 -25.01
C HIS A 25 -4.12 -7.70 -24.21
N LEU A 26 -5.25 -8.33 -23.85
CA LEU A 26 -6.27 -7.72 -22.98
C LEU A 26 -5.77 -7.65 -21.54
N MET A 27 -5.07 -8.70 -21.07
CA MET A 27 -4.42 -8.72 -19.77
C MET A 27 -3.30 -7.68 -19.69
N GLU A 28 -2.49 -7.55 -20.74
CA GLU A 28 -1.46 -6.51 -20.81
C GLU A 28 -2.06 -5.10 -20.81
N ARG A 29 -3.19 -4.89 -21.49
CA ARG A 29 -3.88 -3.59 -21.47
C ARG A 29 -4.40 -3.25 -20.08
N CYS A 30 -5.02 -4.21 -19.38
CA CYS A 30 -5.39 -4.04 -17.96
C CYS A 30 -4.18 -3.69 -17.09
N ALA A 31 -3.05 -4.36 -17.28
CA ALA A 31 -1.82 -4.08 -16.53
C ALA A 31 -1.25 -2.69 -16.82
N ARG A 32 -1.31 -2.22 -18.07
CA ARG A 32 -0.81 -0.89 -18.49
C ARG A 32 -1.72 0.27 -18.10
N THR A 33 -3.00 0.02 -17.85
CA THR A 33 -3.95 1.09 -17.43
C THR A 33 -3.69 1.56 -15.99
N LEU A 34 -2.85 0.83 -15.23
CA LEU A 34 -2.31 1.24 -13.94
C LEU A 34 -1.13 2.20 -14.12
N GLY A 35 -1.39 3.36 -14.73
CA GLY A 35 -0.45 4.48 -14.69
C GLY A 35 -0.23 4.90 -13.23
N VAL A 36 1.03 4.99 -12.81
CA VAL A 36 1.52 5.30 -11.45
C VAL A 36 1.05 6.67 -10.93
N GLU A 37 0.30 7.43 -11.73
CA GLU A 37 -0.07 8.80 -11.45
C GLU A 37 -1.43 8.97 -10.73
N LEU A 38 -2.24 7.92 -10.52
CA LEU A 38 -3.56 8.03 -9.87
C LEU A 38 -3.91 6.84 -8.93
N LEU A 39 -2.91 6.03 -8.59
CA LEU A 39 -3.13 4.68 -8.07
C LEU A 39 -3.79 4.65 -6.68
N LEU A 40 -3.34 5.48 -5.73
CA LEU A 40 -3.85 5.43 -4.35
C LEU A 40 -5.34 5.81 -4.30
N LYS A 41 -5.72 6.94 -4.89
CA LYS A 41 -7.11 7.42 -4.82
C LYS A 41 -8.08 6.45 -5.50
N LEU A 42 -7.75 5.97 -6.70
CA LEU A 42 -8.59 5.02 -7.43
C LEU A 42 -8.72 3.69 -6.69
N LEU A 43 -7.61 3.14 -6.18
CA LEU A 43 -7.64 1.89 -5.42
C LEU A 43 -8.41 2.07 -4.12
N LEU A 44 -8.20 3.18 -3.41
CA LEU A 44 -8.88 3.44 -2.15
C LEU A 44 -10.39 3.58 -2.35
N ASP A 45 -10.84 4.38 -3.35
CA ASP A 45 -12.26 4.52 -3.67
C ASP A 45 -12.89 3.16 -4.00
N LYS A 46 -12.19 2.32 -4.76
CA LYS A 46 -12.63 0.96 -5.12
C LYS A 46 -12.74 0.06 -3.89
N GLU A 47 -11.71 -0.05 -3.08
CA GLU A 47 -11.68 -0.98 -1.95
C GLU A 47 -12.60 -0.53 -0.81
N VAL A 48 -12.71 0.79 -0.56
CA VAL A 48 -13.72 1.34 0.36
C VAL A 48 -15.12 1.06 -0.17
N GLY A 49 -15.36 1.23 -1.47
CA GLY A 49 -16.65 0.90 -2.09
C GLY A 49 -17.01 -0.58 -1.94
N ASN A 50 -16.06 -1.49 -2.19
CA ASN A 50 -16.25 -2.92 -1.98
C ASN A 50 -16.51 -3.25 -0.51
N PHE A 51 -15.76 -2.64 0.41
CA PHE A 51 -15.93 -2.83 1.83
C PHE A 51 -17.33 -2.39 2.30
N VAL A 52 -17.78 -1.20 1.88
CA VAL A 52 -19.11 -0.67 2.22
C VAL A 52 -20.23 -1.53 1.61
N LYS A 53 -20.04 -2.11 0.43
CA LYS A 53 -21.05 -3.02 -0.18
C LYS A 53 -21.16 -4.36 0.54
N ASN A 54 -20.03 -4.88 1.03
CA ASN A 54 -19.98 -6.18 1.69
C ASN A 54 -20.35 -6.12 3.18
N ASN A 55 -20.38 -4.93 3.79
CA ASN A 55 -20.77 -4.72 5.17
C ASN A 55 -22.11 -3.96 5.20
N ALA A 56 -23.04 -4.35 6.07
CA ALA A 56 -24.40 -3.78 6.08
C ALA A 56 -24.43 -2.23 6.21
N ASP A 57 -25.53 -1.64 5.74
CA ASP A 57 -25.85 -0.20 5.66
C ASP A 57 -25.66 0.54 7.00
N GLY A 58 -24.42 0.91 7.31
CA GLY A 58 -24.08 1.62 8.54
C GLY A 58 -22.62 2.06 8.65
N THR A 59 -21.76 1.69 7.69
CA THR A 59 -20.37 2.15 7.65
C THR A 59 -20.32 3.66 7.44
N ILE A 60 -19.95 4.40 8.49
CA ILE A 60 -19.77 5.86 8.46
C ILE A 60 -18.30 6.29 8.47
N LYS A 61 -17.40 5.33 8.74
CA LYS A 61 -15.97 5.57 8.92
C LYS A 61 -15.18 4.35 8.46
N VAL A 62 -14.04 4.61 7.84
CA VAL A 62 -13.03 3.61 7.49
C VAL A 62 -11.66 4.02 8.01
N LYS A 63 -10.95 3.06 8.59
CA LYS A 63 -9.55 3.22 9.01
C LYS A 63 -8.62 2.65 7.95
N VAL A 64 -7.72 3.48 7.43
CA VAL A 64 -6.75 3.13 6.40
C VAL A 64 -5.35 3.09 7.01
N LYS A 65 -4.70 1.93 6.99
CA LYS A 65 -3.30 1.79 7.42
C LYS A 65 -2.41 1.83 6.19
N ILE A 66 -1.49 2.78 6.13
CA ILE A 66 -0.42 2.83 5.15
C ILE A 66 0.82 2.19 5.75
N SER A 67 1.49 1.33 5.00
CA SER A 67 2.68 0.63 5.48
C SER A 67 3.74 0.54 4.40
N GLY A 68 4.99 0.40 4.84
CA GLY A 68 6.13 0.15 3.97
C GLY A 68 6.99 -0.98 4.52
N ASP A 69 7.62 -1.71 3.60
CA ASP A 69 8.55 -2.80 3.93
C ASP A 69 9.67 -2.88 2.87
N GLU A 70 10.89 -3.17 3.30
CA GLU A 70 12.05 -3.37 2.45
C GLU A 70 12.24 -4.87 2.17
N THR A 71 12.20 -5.25 0.89
CA THR A 71 12.50 -6.61 0.43
C THR A 71 13.75 -6.61 -0.45
N ARG A 72 14.72 -7.46 -0.12
CA ARG A 72 15.88 -7.72 -0.99
C ARG A 72 15.47 -8.59 -2.17
N ILE A 73 15.65 -8.10 -3.39
CA ILE A 73 15.39 -8.88 -4.62
C ILE A 73 16.65 -9.58 -5.11
N SER A 74 17.81 -8.91 -5.02
CA SER A 74 19.08 -9.45 -5.48
C SER A 74 20.20 -9.01 -4.53
N HIS A 75 21.42 -9.49 -4.79
CA HIS A 75 22.61 -9.08 -4.03
C HIS A 75 22.88 -7.56 -4.07
N SER A 76 22.32 -6.83 -5.05
CA SER A 76 22.56 -5.40 -5.27
C SER A 76 21.28 -4.58 -5.39
N SER A 77 20.09 -5.16 -5.16
CA SER A 77 18.82 -4.47 -5.39
C SER A 77 17.85 -4.70 -4.25
N ASN A 78 17.49 -3.59 -3.59
CA ASN A 78 16.43 -3.54 -2.60
C ASN A 78 15.19 -2.89 -3.24
N LEU A 79 14.03 -3.44 -2.89
CA LEU A 79 12.75 -2.80 -3.14
C LEU A 79 12.16 -2.34 -1.83
N LEU A 80 11.70 -1.11 -1.81
CA LEU A 80 10.71 -0.68 -0.86
C LEU A 80 9.33 -0.82 -1.49
N VAL A 81 8.45 -1.55 -0.82
CA VAL A 81 7.04 -1.66 -1.20
C VAL A 81 6.23 -0.85 -0.21
N CYS A 82 5.41 0.07 -0.72
CA CYS A 82 4.42 0.79 0.08
C CYS A 82 3.02 0.32 -0.31
N SER A 83 2.20 0.02 0.69
CA SER A 83 0.85 -0.50 0.54
C SER A 83 -0.12 0.16 1.52
N PHE A 84 -1.42 -0.03 1.29
CA PHE A 84 -2.44 0.25 2.30
C PHE A 84 -3.33 -0.95 2.57
N ALA A 85 -3.95 -0.98 3.74
CA ALA A 85 -4.98 -1.93 4.11
C ALA A 85 -6.11 -1.22 4.87
N LEU A 86 -7.34 -1.72 4.71
CA LEU A 86 -8.47 -1.29 5.54
C LEU A 86 -8.43 -2.06 6.86
N VAL A 87 -8.24 -1.34 7.98
CA VAL A 87 -8.04 -1.97 9.30
C VAL A 87 -9.28 -2.74 9.75
N GLU A 88 -10.46 -2.28 9.34
CA GLU A 88 -11.75 -2.86 9.71
C GLU A 88 -12.14 -4.08 8.86
N ASP A 89 -11.33 -4.44 7.85
CA ASP A 89 -11.53 -5.62 6.99
C ASP A 89 -11.07 -6.93 7.66
N GLY A 90 -11.35 -7.06 8.97
CA GLY A 90 -11.14 -8.26 9.77
C GLY A 90 -9.80 -8.98 9.52
N LYS A 91 -9.86 -10.27 9.19
CA LYS A 91 -8.67 -11.08 8.87
C LYS A 91 -8.04 -10.74 7.52
N ARG A 92 -8.80 -10.12 6.61
CA ARG A 92 -8.31 -9.78 5.27
C ARG A 92 -7.26 -8.68 5.33
N CYS A 93 -7.35 -7.75 6.27
CA CYS A 93 -6.30 -6.74 6.49
C CYS A 93 -4.94 -7.34 6.89
N LEU A 94 -4.94 -8.59 7.40
CA LEU A 94 -3.75 -9.35 7.76
C LEU A 94 -3.27 -10.28 6.64
N SER A 95 -4.01 -10.40 5.54
CA SER A 95 -3.65 -11.25 4.40
C SER A 95 -3.06 -10.43 3.26
N SER A 96 -2.30 -11.07 2.37
CA SER A 96 -1.76 -10.42 1.17
C SER A 96 -2.87 -9.82 0.30
N ALA A 97 -4.04 -10.46 0.22
CA ALA A 97 -5.18 -10.01 -0.58
C ALA A 97 -5.89 -8.75 -0.04
N GLY A 98 -5.66 -8.36 1.22
CA GLY A 98 -6.14 -7.10 1.79
C GLY A 98 -5.07 -6.00 1.90
N ASN A 99 -3.86 -6.27 1.42
CA ASN A 99 -2.79 -5.28 1.34
C ASN A 99 -2.60 -4.85 -0.11
N HIS A 100 -2.91 -3.58 -0.39
CA HIS A 100 -2.94 -3.03 -1.73
C HIS A 100 -1.71 -2.16 -1.97
N THR A 101 -0.82 -2.59 -2.88
CA THR A 101 0.39 -1.86 -3.23
C THR A 101 0.07 -0.54 -3.92
N ILE A 102 0.65 0.55 -3.43
CA ILE A 102 0.49 1.91 -3.95
C ILE A 102 1.78 2.51 -4.49
N ALA A 103 2.94 2.01 -4.06
CA ALA A 103 4.22 2.36 -4.65
C ALA A 103 5.22 1.21 -4.53
N ILE A 104 6.09 1.10 -5.53
CA ILE A 104 7.28 0.25 -5.52
C ILE A 104 8.46 1.15 -5.86
N VAL A 105 9.44 1.20 -4.97
CA VAL A 105 10.61 2.06 -5.11
C VAL A 105 11.85 1.17 -5.16
N MET A 106 12.64 1.32 -6.23
CA MET A 106 13.95 0.66 -6.33
C MET A 106 15.00 1.52 -5.64
N GLY A 107 15.67 0.98 -4.64
CA GLY A 107 16.69 1.69 -3.90
C GLY A 107 16.81 1.23 -2.47
N LYS A 108 17.82 1.76 -1.78
CA LYS A 108 18.02 1.49 -0.35
C LYS A 108 16.92 2.16 0.46
N GLU A 109 16.49 1.48 1.51
CA GLU A 109 15.61 2.06 2.53
C GLU A 109 16.35 3.12 3.36
N GLU A 110 16.43 4.31 2.80
CA GLU A 110 17.03 5.50 3.39
C GLU A 110 16.08 6.69 3.26
N TYR A 111 16.21 7.66 4.16
CA TYR A 111 15.29 8.79 4.25
C TYR A 111 15.19 9.59 2.94
N ALA A 112 16.31 9.85 2.27
CA ALA A 112 16.32 10.59 1.00
C ALA A 112 15.53 9.86 -0.09
N THR A 113 15.78 8.56 -0.26
CA THR A 113 15.05 7.70 -1.21
C THR A 113 13.55 7.73 -0.95
N LEU A 114 13.14 7.55 0.32
CA LEU A 114 11.74 7.59 0.74
C LEU A 114 11.10 8.95 0.45
N LYS A 115 11.77 10.02 0.87
CA LYS A 115 11.30 11.40 0.73
C LYS A 115 11.08 11.77 -0.73
N GLU A 116 12.00 11.42 -1.62
CA GLU A 116 11.94 11.75 -3.05
C GLU A 116 10.99 10.83 -3.81
N SER A 117 11.04 9.52 -3.55
CA SER A 117 10.28 8.54 -4.33
C SER A 117 8.80 8.49 -3.93
N LEU A 118 8.46 8.85 -2.70
CA LEU A 118 7.08 8.84 -2.21
C LEU A 118 6.43 10.24 -2.16
N VAL A 119 7.05 11.29 -2.71
CA VAL A 119 6.48 12.66 -2.71
C VAL A 119 5.01 12.66 -3.14
N LYS A 120 4.71 11.91 -4.20
CA LYS A 120 3.37 11.84 -4.74
C LYS A 120 2.40 11.12 -3.81
N VAL A 121 2.80 9.98 -3.24
CA VAL A 121 1.99 9.25 -2.26
C VAL A 121 1.70 10.12 -1.05
N ILE A 122 2.72 10.81 -0.53
CA ILE A 122 2.59 11.73 0.61
C ILE A 122 1.59 12.85 0.27
N LYS A 123 1.71 13.46 -0.93
CA LYS A 123 0.79 14.49 -1.40
C LYS A 123 -0.65 13.96 -1.49
N ASP A 124 -0.86 12.78 -2.06
CA ASP A 124 -2.19 12.18 -2.21
C ASP A 124 -2.81 11.85 -0.85
N VAL A 125 -2.03 11.31 0.10
CA VAL A 125 -2.47 11.05 1.47
C VAL A 125 -2.86 12.34 2.18
N ASN A 126 -2.05 13.40 2.07
CA ASN A 126 -2.36 14.70 2.68
C ASN A 126 -3.66 15.28 2.12
N ASN A 127 -3.85 15.23 0.79
CA ASN A 127 -5.10 15.67 0.16
C ASN A 127 -6.31 14.86 0.65
N LEU A 128 -6.14 13.55 0.87
CA LEU A 128 -7.21 12.68 1.39
C LEU A 128 -7.54 12.97 2.86
N ILE A 129 -6.52 13.27 3.67
CA ILE A 129 -6.67 13.69 5.08
C ILE A 129 -7.40 15.04 5.14
N GLU A 130 -6.99 16.02 4.35
CA GLU A 130 -7.61 17.35 4.26
C GLU A 130 -9.08 17.26 3.82
N LYS A 131 -9.37 16.41 2.83
CA LYS A 131 -10.75 16.16 2.39
C LYS A 131 -11.59 15.49 3.48
N GLY A 132 -10.99 14.59 4.27
CA GLY A 132 -11.63 13.93 5.42
C GLY A 132 -12.65 12.82 5.09
N TYR A 133 -13.14 12.73 3.86
CA TYR A 133 -14.13 11.72 3.44
C TYR A 133 -13.99 11.23 1.99
N ILE A 134 -14.52 10.04 1.73
CA ILE A 134 -14.76 9.48 0.39
C ILE A 134 -16.27 9.41 0.14
N LEU A 135 -16.67 9.62 -1.11
CA LEU A 135 -18.06 9.45 -1.53
C LEU A 135 -18.21 8.04 -2.10
N VAL A 136 -19.07 7.24 -1.47
CA VAL A 136 -19.46 5.91 -1.94
C VAL A 136 -20.97 5.89 -2.10
N ASP A 137 -21.45 5.69 -3.32
CA ASP A 137 -22.89 5.62 -3.64
C ASP A 137 -23.70 6.80 -3.04
N GLY A 138 -23.13 8.01 -3.10
CA GLY A 138 -23.73 9.25 -2.57
C GLY A 138 -23.57 9.46 -1.06
N ARG A 139 -23.01 8.51 -0.32
CA ARG A 139 -22.76 8.61 1.13
C ARG A 139 -21.33 9.07 1.42
N GLN A 140 -21.18 9.95 2.41
CA GLN A 140 -19.87 10.38 2.89
C GLN A 140 -19.34 9.40 3.94
N ILE A 141 -18.22 8.76 3.62
CA ILE A 141 -17.52 7.83 4.50
C ILE A 141 -16.28 8.53 5.04
N LYS A 142 -16.21 8.74 6.37
CA LYS A 142 -15.06 9.39 7.00
C LYS A 142 -13.83 8.51 6.90
N GLN A 143 -12.68 9.11 6.66
CA GLN A 143 -11.40 8.40 6.55
C GLN A 143 -10.52 8.72 7.76
N GLN A 144 -9.83 7.73 8.30
CA GLN A 144 -8.75 7.94 9.27
C GLN A 144 -7.51 7.17 8.85
N PHE A 145 -6.40 7.89 8.64
CA PHE A 145 -5.13 7.31 8.22
C PHE A 145 -4.25 6.95 9.41
N TYR A 146 -3.56 5.83 9.30
CA TYR A 146 -2.56 5.36 10.25
C TYR A 146 -1.28 5.00 9.49
N LEU A 147 -0.13 5.33 10.07
CA LEU A 147 1.15 4.86 9.58
C LEU A 147 1.54 3.58 10.33
N GLY A 148 1.96 2.56 9.60
CA GLY A 148 2.44 1.29 10.12
C GLY A 148 3.65 0.78 9.32
N GLY A 149 4.17 -0.38 9.71
CA GLY A 149 5.34 -1.00 9.11
C GLY A 149 6.28 -1.52 10.19
N ASP A 150 7.44 -2.01 9.78
CA ASP A 150 8.49 -2.32 10.75
C ASP A 150 9.02 -1.05 11.42
N TYR A 151 9.77 -1.22 12.51
CA TYR A 151 10.24 -0.09 13.30
C TYR A 151 11.27 0.79 12.57
N LYS A 152 12.08 0.20 11.69
CA LYS A 152 13.09 0.93 10.90
C LYS A 152 12.38 1.83 9.89
N PHE A 153 11.40 1.31 9.18
CA PHE A 153 10.57 2.07 8.24
C PHE A 153 9.85 3.23 8.94
N LEU A 154 9.24 2.98 10.10
CA LEU A 154 8.55 4.03 10.87
C LEU A 154 9.49 5.18 11.24
N LEU A 155 10.70 4.87 11.72
CA LEU A 155 11.70 5.88 12.05
C LEU A 155 12.10 6.70 10.82
N LEU A 156 12.34 6.03 9.69
CA LEU A 156 12.69 6.71 8.44
C LEU A 156 11.55 7.59 7.95
N ALA A 157 10.31 7.11 7.95
CA ALA A 157 9.14 7.87 7.54
C ALA A 157 8.94 9.14 8.38
N MET A 158 9.34 9.13 9.65
CA MET A 158 9.29 10.30 10.55
C MET A 158 10.57 11.16 10.54
N GLY A 159 11.56 10.82 9.72
CA GLY A 159 12.84 11.53 9.69
C GLY A 159 13.67 11.38 10.97
N MET A 160 13.44 10.32 11.74
CA MET A 160 14.17 10.03 12.97
C MET A 160 15.47 9.29 12.67
N LYS A 161 16.43 9.42 13.59
CA LYS A 161 17.65 8.60 13.55
C LYS A 161 17.30 7.13 13.80
N GLY A 162 18.15 6.23 13.31
CA GLY A 162 17.93 4.79 13.41
C GLY A 162 17.72 4.26 14.84
N VAL A 163 17.34 3.00 14.93
CA VAL A 163 16.95 2.32 16.17
C VAL A 163 18.00 2.43 17.29
N THR A 164 19.28 2.47 16.91
CA THR A 164 20.44 2.57 17.82
C THR A 164 20.70 3.99 18.36
N SER A 165 19.93 4.99 17.91
CA SER A 165 20.07 6.36 18.39
C SER A 165 19.59 6.54 19.83
N ASN A 166 20.14 7.55 20.49
CA ASN A 166 19.80 7.89 21.87
C ASN A 166 18.29 8.12 22.07
N ASN A 167 17.62 8.71 21.07
CA ASN A 167 16.20 9.02 21.10
C ASN A 167 15.48 8.39 19.91
N SER A 168 15.48 7.05 19.86
CA SER A 168 14.76 6.28 18.85
C SER A 168 13.30 5.97 19.17
N CYS A 169 12.73 6.40 20.31
CA CYS A 169 11.32 6.12 20.66
C CYS A 169 10.39 7.04 19.87
N ILE A 170 9.44 6.48 19.13
CA ILE A 170 8.53 7.28 18.29
C ILE A 170 7.36 7.90 19.06
N TRP A 171 7.12 7.41 20.29
CA TRP A 171 6.05 7.88 21.17
C TRP A 171 6.54 8.76 22.33
N CYS A 172 7.85 8.81 22.56
CA CYS A 172 8.42 9.36 23.78
C CYS A 172 9.84 9.90 23.55
N LYS A 173 10.32 10.77 24.45
CA LYS A 173 11.67 11.37 24.36
C LYS A 173 12.69 10.68 25.27
N ILE A 174 12.44 9.43 25.65
CA ILE A 174 13.28 8.70 26.60
C ILE A 174 14.63 8.35 25.96
N HIS A 175 15.70 8.76 26.65
CA HIS A 175 17.07 8.45 26.26
C HIS A 175 17.33 6.94 26.37
N ARG A 176 18.14 6.37 25.49
CA ARG A 176 18.41 4.90 25.46
C ARG A 176 18.92 4.33 26.80
N ASN A 177 19.56 5.16 27.62
CA ASN A 177 20.10 4.77 28.93
C ASN A 177 19.03 4.78 30.04
N GLU A 178 17.83 5.29 29.75
CA GLU A 178 16.71 5.47 30.68
C GLU A 178 15.51 4.60 30.28
N ARG A 179 15.71 3.63 29.38
CA ARG A 179 14.68 2.70 28.89
C ARG A 179 14.63 1.41 29.68
#